data_AF-A0A1I7RU64-F1
#
_entry.id   AF-A0A1I7RU64-F1
#
_cell.length_a   1.000
_cell.length_b   1.000
_cell.length_c   1.000
_cell.angle_alpha   90.00
_cell.angle_beta   90.00
_cell.angle_gamma   90.00
#
_symmetry.space_group_name_H-M   'P 1'
#
loop_
_entity.id
_entity.type
_entity.pdbx_description
1 polymer ?
#
loop_
_entity_poly.entity_id
_entity_poly.type
_entity_poly.pdbx_seq_one_letter_code
_entity_poly.pdbx_strand_id
1 'polypeptide(L)'
;MTRPVIPYPIEELLQYALNSLSARWFSEVIRGSEITVPELIEICLHVYRVVDPFWRRNHQARKFMVELCSLLSENFLSKSSDYPQDERIIIKEKCLEFAATLLIDLQDSNENTDRLTSVQVRLEELR
;
A
#
# COMPACT_ATOMS: atom_id res chain seq x y z
N MET A 1 -13.17 -20.41 -1.16
CA MET A 1 -12.24 -19.31 -0.83
C MET A 1 -13.03 -18.26 -0.07
N THR A 2 -12.86 -18.20 1.25
CA THR A 2 -13.48 -17.18 2.11
C THR A 2 -12.80 -15.84 1.83
N ARG A 3 -13.57 -14.82 1.49
CA ARG A 3 -13.04 -13.46 1.28
C ARG A 3 -12.42 -12.98 2.60
N PRO A 4 -11.27 -12.29 2.59
CA PRO A 4 -10.75 -11.65 3.79
C PRO A 4 -11.82 -10.66 4.30
N VAL A 5 -12.25 -10.84 5.54
CA VAL A 5 -13.08 -9.84 6.23
C VAL A 5 -12.12 -8.73 6.58
N ILE A 6 -12.16 -7.63 5.83
CA ILE A 6 -11.46 -6.41 6.26
C ILE A 6 -12.07 -6.03 7.61
N PRO A 7 -11.26 -5.81 8.65
CA PRO A 7 -11.75 -5.17 9.86
C PRO A 7 -12.33 -3.81 9.46
N TYR A 8 -13.67 -3.69 9.48
CA TYR A 8 -14.42 -2.47 9.19
C TYR A 8 -13.76 -1.18 9.74
N PRO A 9 -13.15 -1.18 10.96
CA PRO A 9 -12.44 -0.02 11.47
C PRO A 9 -11.26 0.48 10.61
N ILE A 10 -10.57 -0.39 9.87
CA ILE A 10 -9.37 0.01 9.09
C ILE A 10 -9.77 0.78 7.85
N GLU A 11 -10.86 0.40 7.19
CA GLU A 11 -11.36 1.12 6.03
C GLU A 11 -11.79 2.53 6.42
N GLU A 12 -12.54 2.66 7.52
CA GLU A 12 -12.94 3.97 8.06
C GLU A 12 -11.72 4.81 8.47
N LEU A 13 -10.72 4.20 9.11
CA LEU A 13 -9.46 4.87 9.44
C LEU A 13 -8.69 5.34 8.20
N LEU A 14 -8.72 4.55 7.12
CA LEU A 14 -8.09 4.90 5.84
C LEU A 14 -8.79 6.10 5.20
N GLN A 15 -10.13 6.09 5.18
CA GLN A 15 -10.92 7.23 4.70
C GLN A 15 -10.72 8.48 5.57
N TYR A 16 -10.67 8.32 6.89
CA TYR A 16 -10.39 9.41 7.80
C TYR A 16 -8.99 10.00 7.57
N ALA A 17 -7.99 9.13 7.40
CA ALA A 17 -6.62 9.55 7.11
C ALA A 17 -6.50 10.30 5.77
N LEU A 18 -7.21 9.85 4.74
CA LEU A 18 -7.31 10.55 3.45
C LEU A 18 -7.87 11.96 3.60
N ASN A 19 -8.93 12.12 4.40
CA ASN A 19 -9.68 13.37 4.50
C ASN A 19 -9.06 14.40 5.46
N SER A 20 -8.43 13.92 6.55
CA SER A 20 -8.08 14.79 7.68
C SER A 20 -6.62 14.72 8.10
N LEU A 21 -5.86 13.70 7.66
CA LEU A 21 -4.51 13.44 8.17
C LEU A 21 -3.53 13.11 7.02
N SER A 22 -2.80 11.99 7.10
CA SER A 22 -1.81 11.61 6.10
C SER A 22 -1.60 10.10 6.04
N ALA A 23 -1.03 9.62 4.93
CA ALA A 23 -0.59 8.23 4.79
C ALA A 23 0.44 7.84 5.86
N ARG A 24 1.27 8.78 6.30
CA ARG A 24 2.23 8.58 7.39
C ARG A 24 1.55 8.31 8.71
N TRP A 25 0.58 9.16 9.09
CA TRP A 25 -0.19 8.97 10.31
C TRP A 25 -0.89 7.61 10.30
N PHE A 26 -1.53 7.25 9.18
CA PHE A 26 -2.20 5.96 9.05
C PHE A 26 -1.22 4.79 9.26
N SER A 27 -0.06 4.81 8.60
CA SER A 27 0.97 3.78 8.78
C SER A 27 1.48 3.68 10.22
N GLU A 28 1.61 4.81 10.93
CA GLU A 28 2.05 4.84 12.33
C GLU A 28 0.98 4.29 13.28
N VAL A 29 -0.30 4.59 13.06
CA VAL A 29 -1.42 4.03 13.84
C VAL A 29 -1.53 2.52 13.65
N ILE A 30 -1.48 2.05 12.41
CA ILE A 30 -1.57 0.61 12.13
C ILE A 30 -0.37 -0.15 12.68
N ARG A 31 0.83 0.46 12.74
CA ARG A 31 2.00 -0.16 13.38
C ARG A 31 1.76 -0.48 14.87
N GLY A 32 0.89 0.27 15.55
CA GLY A 32 0.50 0.00 16.94
C GLY A 32 -0.52 -1.12 17.12
N SER A 33 -0.96 -1.76 16.04
CA SER A 33 -1.95 -2.85 16.04
C SER A 33 -1.31 -4.22 15.83
N GLU A 34 -2.12 -5.28 15.86
CA GLU A 34 -1.68 -6.66 15.57
C GLU A 34 -1.58 -6.97 14.06
N ILE A 35 -1.82 -5.98 13.19
CA ILE A 35 -1.87 -6.16 11.73
C ILE A 35 -0.46 -6.20 11.18
N THR A 36 -0.12 -7.27 10.47
CA THR A 36 1.16 -7.42 9.78
C THR A 36 1.24 -6.55 8.53
N VAL A 37 2.46 -6.25 8.06
CA VAL A 37 2.66 -5.46 6.83
C VAL A 37 2.00 -6.10 5.60
N PRO A 38 2.10 -7.43 5.36
CA PRO A 38 1.38 -8.07 4.27
C PRO A 38 -0.14 -7.89 4.36
N GLU A 39 -0.73 -8.09 5.54
CA GLU A 39 -2.18 -7.91 5.75
C GLU A 39 -2.62 -6.47 5.50
N LEU A 40 -1.84 -5.49 5.96
CA LEU A 40 -2.12 -4.08 5.69
C LEU A 40 -2.13 -3.78 4.18
N ILE A 41 -1.15 -4.30 3.44
CA ILE A 41 -1.07 -4.11 1.99
C ILE A 41 -2.27 -4.77 1.30
N GLU A 42 -2.65 -5.98 1.71
CA GLU A 42 -3.82 -6.68 1.18
C GLU A 42 -5.11 -5.89 1.43
N ILE A 43 -5.28 -5.31 2.61
CA ILE A 43 -6.42 -4.44 2.92
C ILE A 43 -6.42 -3.21 2.02
N CYS A 44 -5.28 -2.52 1.87
CA CYS A 44 -5.17 -1.35 0.99
C CYS A 44 -5.51 -1.70 -0.47
N LEU A 45 -4.98 -2.82 -0.97
CA LEU A 45 -5.27 -3.34 -2.31
C LEU A 45 -6.75 -3.67 -2.48
N HIS A 46 -7.38 -4.30 -1.49
CA HIS A 46 -8.78 -4.64 -1.54
C HIS A 46 -9.67 -3.39 -1.54
N VAL A 47 -9.38 -2.42 -0.66
CA VAL A 47 -10.09 -1.13 -0.63
C VAL A 47 -9.96 -0.40 -1.98
N TYR A 48 -8.76 -0.37 -2.54
CA TYR A 48 -8.48 0.28 -3.82
C TYR A 48 -9.17 -0.40 -5.02
N ARG A 49 -9.12 -1.74 -5.10
CA ARG A 49 -9.61 -2.50 -6.26
C ARG A 49 -11.10 -2.84 -6.18
N VAL A 50 -11.60 -3.21 -5.00
CA VAL A 50 -12.87 -3.94 -4.83
C VAL A 50 -13.97 -3.09 -4.20
N VAL A 51 -13.67 -2.36 -3.13
CA VAL A 51 -14.72 -1.80 -2.27
C VAL A 51 -15.46 -0.64 -2.92
N ASP A 52 -14.75 0.43 -3.27
CA ASP A 52 -15.36 1.63 -3.83
C ASP A 52 -14.53 2.16 -5.03
N PRO A 53 -15.13 2.28 -6.23
CA PRO A 53 -14.49 2.93 -7.38
C PRO A 53 -13.97 4.35 -7.11
N PHE A 54 -14.46 5.03 -6.07
CA PHE A 54 -13.95 6.31 -5.57
C PHE A 54 -12.43 6.33 -5.50
N TRP A 55 -11.80 5.30 -4.92
CA TRP A 55 -10.35 5.25 -4.72
C TRP A 55 -9.55 5.32 -6.03
N ARG A 56 -10.10 4.76 -7.10
CA ARG A 56 -9.50 4.77 -8.45
C ARG A 56 -9.89 5.98 -9.27
N ARG A 57 -11.05 6.60 -9.01
CA ARG A 57 -11.56 7.74 -9.81
C ARG A 57 -11.18 9.09 -9.23
N ASN A 58 -11.00 9.18 -7.92
CA ASN A 58 -10.62 10.41 -7.24
C ASN A 58 -9.09 10.57 -7.23
N HIS A 59 -8.60 11.70 -7.77
CA HIS A 59 -7.17 11.99 -7.87
C HIS A 59 -6.49 12.07 -6.49
N GLN A 60 -7.13 12.68 -5.50
CA GLN A 60 -6.58 12.78 -4.15
C GLN A 60 -6.48 11.40 -3.47
N ALA A 61 -7.49 10.55 -3.66
CA ALA A 61 -7.50 9.19 -3.14
C ALA A 61 -6.40 8.32 -3.78
N ARG A 62 -6.22 8.42 -5.11
CA ARG A 62 -5.10 7.77 -5.82
C ARG A 62 -3.76 8.25 -5.27
N LYS A 63 -3.56 9.57 -5.19
CA LYS A 63 -2.31 10.16 -4.67
C LYS A 63 -2.02 9.68 -3.24
N PHE A 64 -3.03 9.61 -2.39
CA PHE A 64 -2.90 9.07 -1.04
C PHE A 64 -2.46 7.60 -1.05
N MET A 65 -3.04 6.76 -1.90
CA MET A 65 -2.66 5.36 -2.04
C MET A 65 -1.22 5.20 -2.58
N VAL A 66 -0.80 6.07 -3.50
CA VAL A 66 0.59 6.14 -3.99
C VAL A 66 1.56 6.49 -2.86
N GLU A 67 1.22 7.49 -2.05
CA GLU A 67 2.02 7.89 -0.90
C GLU A 67 2.12 6.76 0.13
N LEU A 68 1.01 6.07 0.41
CA LEU A 68 0.97 4.94 1.33
C LEU A 68 1.78 3.75 0.81
N CYS A 69 1.61 3.36 -0.45
CA CYS A 69 2.38 2.30 -1.09
C CYS A 69 3.89 2.59 -1.04
N SER A 70 4.28 3.82 -1.38
CA SER A 70 5.68 4.27 -1.32
C SER A 70 6.21 4.20 0.11
N LEU A 71 5.44 4.68 1.09
CA LEU A 71 5.86 4.68 2.50
C LEU A 71 6.04 3.26 3.05
N LEU A 72 5.11 2.35 2.77
CA LEU A 72 5.18 0.97 3.24
C LEU A 72 6.39 0.25 2.60
N SER A 73 6.58 0.45 1.30
CA SER A 73 7.71 -0.14 0.57
C SER A 73 9.06 0.39 1.04
N GLU A 74 9.19 1.70 1.26
CA GLU A 74 10.43 2.31 1.77
C GLU A 74 10.73 1.86 3.20
N ASN A 75 9.71 1.78 4.06
CA ASN A 75 9.85 1.24 5.40
C ASN A 75 10.35 -0.20 5.36
N PHE A 76 9.77 -1.03 4.49
CA PHE A 76 10.22 -2.40 4.28
C PHE A 76 11.67 -2.45 3.77
N LEU A 77 12.03 -1.70 2.73
CA LEU A 77 13.39 -1.65 2.20
C LEU A 77 14.41 -1.28 3.30
N SER A 78 14.10 -0.26 4.10
CA SER A 78 14.98 0.24 5.18
C SER A 78 15.17 -0.74 6.35
N LYS A 79 14.24 -1.68 6.52
CA LYS A 79 14.20 -2.66 7.64
C LYS A 79 14.17 -4.09 7.15
N SER A 80 14.50 -4.33 5.88
CA SER A 80 14.35 -5.64 5.25
C SER A 80 15.16 -6.70 5.99
N SER A 81 16.33 -6.35 6.53
CA SER A 81 17.18 -7.22 7.36
C SER A 81 16.53 -7.71 8.64
N ASP A 82 15.50 -7.04 9.14
CA ASP A 82 14.86 -7.35 10.42
C ASP A 82 13.88 -8.53 10.29
N TYR A 83 13.51 -8.90 9.05
CA TYR A 83 12.57 -9.97 8.77
C TYR A 83 13.29 -11.27 8.37
N PRO A 84 12.77 -12.45 8.77
CA PRO A 84 13.18 -13.74 8.23
C PRO A 84 13.06 -13.81 6.71
N GLN A 85 13.88 -14.62 6.05
CA GLN A 85 13.93 -14.69 4.58
C GLN A 85 12.56 -14.97 3.95
N ASP A 86 11.80 -15.92 4.49
CA ASP A 86 10.47 -16.27 3.95
C ASP A 86 9.50 -15.09 4.05
N GLU A 87 9.53 -14.35 5.16
CA GLU A 87 8.67 -13.19 5.37
C GLU A 87 9.08 -12.00 4.48
N ARG A 88 10.38 -11.81 4.25
CA ARG A 88 10.90 -10.80 3.30
C ARG A 88 10.35 -11.02 1.90
N ILE A 89 10.34 -12.27 1.43
CA ILE A 89 9.82 -12.61 0.11
C ILE A 89 8.34 -12.24 0.02
N ILE A 90 7.54 -12.61 1.02
CA ILE A 90 6.11 -12.30 1.07
C ILE A 90 5.87 -10.79 1.06
N ILE A 91 6.54 -10.03 1.94
CA ILE A 91 6.36 -8.57 2.02
C ILE A 91 6.79 -7.91 0.70
N LYS A 92 7.93 -8.34 0.13
CA LYS A 92 8.41 -7.84 -1.17
C LYS A 92 7.36 -8.06 -2.26
N GLU A 93 6.82 -9.27 -2.38
CA GLU A 93 5.79 -9.60 -3.37
C GLU A 93 4.54 -8.74 -3.20
N LYS A 94 4.08 -8.54 -1.97
CA LYS A 94 2.94 -7.66 -1.69
C LYS A 94 3.20 -6.20 -2.04
N CYS A 95 4.38 -5.67 -1.72
CA CYS A 95 4.77 -4.32 -2.11
C CYS A 95 4.81 -4.16 -3.64
N LEU A 96 5.37 -5.14 -4.35
CA LEU A 96 5.40 -5.15 -5.82
C LEU A 96 3.98 -5.23 -6.42
N GLU A 97 3.11 -6.08 -5.87
CA GLU A 97 1.71 -6.16 -6.28
C GLU A 97 1.01 -4.81 -6.12
N PHE A 98 1.23 -4.15 -4.98
CA PHE A 98 0.62 -2.85 -4.71
C PHE A 98 1.12 -1.77 -5.67
N ALA A 99 2.44 -1.67 -5.86
CA ALA A 99 3.04 -0.72 -6.79
C ALA A 99 2.56 -0.96 -8.23
N ALA A 100 2.57 -2.20 -8.71
CA ALA A 100 2.13 -2.56 -10.06
C ALA A 100 0.66 -2.18 -10.31
N THR A 101 -0.20 -2.40 -9.31
CA THR A 101 -1.63 -2.03 -9.40
C THR A 101 -1.81 -0.54 -9.62
N LEU A 102 -1.12 0.27 -8.82
CA LEU A 102 -1.23 1.72 -8.91
C LEU A 102 -0.62 2.23 -10.22
N LEU A 103 0.51 1.67 -10.66
CA LEU A 103 1.16 2.05 -11.91
C LEU A 103 0.27 1.84 -13.13
N ILE A 104 -0.45 0.71 -13.21
CA ILE A 104 -1.41 0.45 -14.30
C ILE A 104 -2.46 1.56 -14.38
N ASP A 105 -3.09 1.89 -13.25
CA ASP A 105 -4.15 2.91 -13.22
C ASP A 105 -3.62 4.34 -13.47
N LEU A 106 -2.39 4.66 -13.04
CA LEU A 106 -1.76 5.96 -13.27
C LEU A 106 -1.32 6.16 -14.72
N GLN A 107 -0.85 5.09 -15.37
CA GLN A 107 -0.50 5.10 -16.80
C GLN A 107 -1.73 5.39 -17.66
N ASP A 108 -2.86 4.76 -17.35
CA ASP A 108 -4.14 5.03 -18.01
C ASP A 108 -4.61 6.49 -17.80
N SER A 109 -4.20 7.10 -16.68
CA SER A 109 -4.56 8.48 -16.31
C SER A 109 -3.53 9.53 -16.73
N ASN A 110 -2.40 9.15 -17.36
CA ASN A 110 -1.27 10.01 -17.70
C ASN A 110 -0.74 10.84 -16.49
N GLU A 111 -0.75 10.25 -15.30
CA GLU A 111 -0.24 10.85 -14.06
C GLU A 111 1.25 10.51 -13.83
N ASN A 112 1.96 11.29 -13.02
CA ASN A 112 3.39 11.03 -12.74
C ASN A 112 3.56 9.72 -11.96
N THR A 113 4.36 8.80 -12.51
CA THR A 113 4.68 7.48 -11.95
C THR A 113 6.06 7.35 -11.33
N ASP A 114 6.92 8.37 -11.42
CA ASP A 114 8.37 8.32 -11.15
C ASP A 114 8.68 7.72 -9.78
N ARG A 115 7.92 8.12 -8.76
CA ARG A 115 8.10 7.67 -7.38
C ARG A 115 7.83 6.17 -7.23
N LEU A 116 6.74 5.67 -7.82
CA LEU A 116 6.39 4.25 -7.74
C LEU A 116 7.35 3.40 -8.57
N THR A 117 7.73 3.87 -9.76
CA THR A 117 8.71 3.18 -10.60
C THR A 117 10.06 3.05 -9.87
N SER A 118 10.53 4.13 -9.21
CA SER A 118 11.77 4.09 -8.43
C SER A 118 11.72 3.09 -7.28
N VAL A 119 10.60 3.07 -6.54
CA VAL A 119 10.40 2.12 -5.43
C VAL A 119 10.32 0.67 -5.95
N GLN A 120 9.60 0.44 -7.06
CA GLN A 120 9.48 -0.89 -7.67
C GLN A 120 10.84 -1.46 -8.08
N VAL A 121 11.67 -0.68 -8.78
CA VAL A 121 13.01 -1.11 -9.20
C VAL A 121 13.86 -1.51 -7.99
N ARG A 122 13.84 -0.70 -6.92
CA ARG A 122 14.60 -1.00 -5.70
C ARG A 122 14.08 -2.26 -4.98
N LEU A 123 12.77 -2.50 -5.01
CA LEU A 123 12.20 -3.76 -4.49
C LEU A 123 12.66 -4.96 -5.32
N GLU A 124 12.71 -4.83 -6.66
CA GLU A 124 13.17 -5.88 -7.55
C GLU A 124 14.65 -6.24 -7.31
N GLU A 125 15.49 -5.23 -7.05
CA GLU A 125 16.93 -5.37 -6.74
C GLU A 125 17.21 -6.02 -5.37
N LEU A 126 16.24 -5.99 -4.44
CA LEU A 126 16.37 -6.61 -3.13
C LEU A 126 16.46 -8.15 -3.29
N ARG A 127 17.62 -8.74 -2.96
CA ARG A 127 17.88 -10.19 -3.07
C ARG A 127 17.37 -10.99 -1.89
#